data_AF-A0A380Q5G0-F1
#
_entry.id   AF-A0A380Q5G0-F1
#
_cell.length_a   1.000
_cell.length_b   1.000
_cell.length_c   1.000
_cell.angle_alpha   90.00
_cell.angle_beta   90.00
_cell.angle_gamma   90.00
#
_symmetry.space_group_name_H-M   'P 1'
#
loop_
_entity.id
_entity.type
_entity.pdbx_description
1 polymer ?
#
loop_
_entity_poly.entity_id
_entity_poly.type
_entity_poly.pdbx_seq_one_letter_code
_entity_poly.pdbx_strand_id
1 'polypeptide(L)'
;MSQEYRNHRTAWAVSELTFVEAHYGKIPVAEIAAHLGRTVTAIRLAAKELGLCKVHAVPWTEEEKEVIRTHYADGEGITFVGQLLPGRTRKTIFAMAKKWGSKVSETGRKMKSVF
;
A
#
# COMPACT_ATOMS: atom_id res chain seq x y z
N MET A 1 -29.74 11.70 6.92
CA MET A 1 -29.50 11.01 8.20
C MET A 1 -28.02 11.15 8.54
N SER A 2 -27.68 11.97 9.53
CA SER A 2 -26.30 12.18 9.97
C SER A 2 -25.90 10.99 10.85
N GLN A 3 -25.02 10.11 10.37
CA GLN A 3 -24.45 9.06 11.23
C GLN A 3 -23.55 9.74 12.27
N GLU A 4 -24.03 9.79 13.52
CA GLU A 4 -23.26 10.31 14.65
C GLU A 4 -22.23 9.26 15.08
N TYR A 5 -21.01 9.41 14.59
CA TYR A 5 -19.88 8.59 15.02
C TYR A 5 -19.37 9.12 16.36
N ARG A 6 -19.92 8.60 17.47
CA ARG A 6 -19.69 9.02 18.85
C ARG A 6 -18.21 9.03 19.27
N ASN A 7 -17.35 8.29 18.56
CA ASN A 7 -15.94 8.10 18.89
C ASN A 7 -14.94 8.65 17.85
N HIS A 8 -15.31 9.69 17.09
CA HIS A 8 -14.47 10.18 15.97
C HIS A 8 -13.10 10.77 16.37
N ARG A 9 -12.84 11.03 17.65
CA ARG A 9 -11.58 11.60 18.17
C ARG A 9 -11.05 10.91 19.43
N THR A 10 -11.64 9.78 19.80
CA THR A 10 -11.31 9.08 21.04
C THR A 10 -10.12 8.16 20.82
N ALA A 11 -9.21 8.09 21.80
CA ALA A 11 -8.15 7.09 21.83
C ALA A 11 -8.75 5.67 21.69
N TRP A 12 -8.00 4.74 21.09
CA TRP A 12 -8.42 3.35 20.96
C TRP A 12 -8.30 2.66 22.32
N ALA A 13 -9.41 2.10 22.82
CA ALA A 13 -9.34 1.22 23.98
C ALA A 13 -8.78 -0.15 23.56
N VAL A 14 -8.06 -0.81 24.49
CA VAL A 14 -7.49 -2.14 24.26
C VAL A 14 -8.58 -3.15 23.86
N SER A 15 -9.77 -3.06 24.49
CA SER A 15 -10.93 -3.89 24.16
C SER A 15 -11.47 -3.66 22.74
N GLU A 16 -11.37 -2.43 22.21
CA GLU A 16 -11.77 -2.15 20.83
C GLU A 16 -10.76 -2.74 19.83
N LEU A 17 -9.47 -2.65 20.14
CA LEU A 17 -8.41 -3.22 19.28
C LEU A 17 -8.48 -4.75 19.23
N THR A 18 -8.69 -5.42 20.37
CA THR A 18 -8.87 -6.88 20.40
C THR A 18 -10.14 -7.31 19.67
N PHE A 19 -11.21 -6.51 19.74
CA PHE A 19 -12.41 -6.76 18.97
C PHE A 19 -12.15 -6.65 17.46
N VAL A 20 -11.45 -5.60 17.02
CA VAL A 20 -11.05 -5.46 15.61
C VAL A 20 -10.19 -6.65 15.21
N GLU A 21 -9.15 -7.02 15.96
CA GLU A 21 -8.30 -8.17 15.65
C GLU A 21 -9.06 -9.49 15.51
N ALA A 22 -10.00 -9.78 16.42
CA ALA A 22 -10.75 -11.03 16.41
C ALA A 22 -11.75 -11.13 15.24
N HIS A 23 -12.26 -10.00 14.74
CA HIS A 23 -13.38 -9.92 13.79
C HIS A 23 -12.97 -9.44 12.39
N TYR A 24 -11.83 -8.75 12.26
CA TYR A 24 -11.36 -8.20 10.99
C TYR A 24 -11.00 -9.32 10.02
N GLY A 25 -11.75 -9.41 8.91
CA GLY A 25 -11.64 -10.49 7.92
C GLY A 25 -12.64 -11.64 8.11
N LYS A 26 -13.36 -11.71 9.25
CA LYS A 26 -14.47 -12.66 9.47
C LYS A 26 -15.83 -12.04 9.18
N ILE A 27 -16.01 -10.76 9.51
CA ILE A 27 -17.24 -10.00 9.25
C ILE A 27 -16.95 -8.71 8.48
N PRO A 28 -17.97 -8.12 7.81
CA PRO A 28 -17.80 -6.87 7.07
C PRO A 28 -17.32 -5.73 7.97
N VAL A 29 -16.38 -4.92 7.48
CA VAL A 29 -15.83 -3.77 8.23
C VAL A 29 -16.92 -2.75 8.60
N ALA A 30 -18.00 -2.66 7.83
CA ALA A 30 -19.16 -1.82 8.13
C ALA A 30 -19.87 -2.24 9.43
N GLU A 31 -20.00 -3.54 9.69
CA GLU A 31 -20.58 -4.07 10.92
C GLU A 31 -19.68 -3.79 12.13
N ILE A 32 -18.36 -3.97 11.97
CA ILE A 32 -17.37 -3.62 13.00
C ILE A 32 -17.44 -2.12 13.31
N ALA A 33 -17.55 -1.28 12.28
CA ALA A 33 -17.67 0.17 12.41
C ALA A 33 -18.95 0.57 13.16
N ALA A 34 -20.09 -0.05 12.83
CA ALA A 34 -21.36 0.16 13.50
C ALA A 34 -21.29 -0.27 14.98
N HIS A 35 -20.68 -1.41 15.27
CA HIS A 35 -20.53 -1.93 16.63
C HIS A 35 -19.67 -1.01 17.52
N LEU A 36 -18.58 -0.48 16.95
CA LEU A 36 -17.65 0.41 17.69
C LEU A 36 -18.05 1.90 17.65
N GLY A 37 -19.09 2.25 16.89
CA GLY A 37 -19.48 3.66 16.67
C GLY A 37 -18.36 4.50 16.02
N ARG A 38 -17.48 3.86 15.25
CA ARG A 38 -16.36 4.49 14.55
C ARG A 38 -16.59 4.41 13.05
N THR A 39 -15.89 5.24 12.27
CA THR A 39 -15.97 5.14 10.81
C THR A 39 -15.22 3.94 10.27
N VAL A 40 -15.67 3.40 9.13
CA VAL A 40 -14.99 2.34 8.38
C VAL A 40 -13.52 2.70 8.12
N THR A 41 -13.24 3.97 7.82
CA THR A 41 -11.88 4.48 7.63
C THR A 41 -11.03 4.33 8.89
N ALA A 42 -11.57 4.63 10.07
CA ALA A 42 -10.87 4.46 11.33
C ALA A 42 -10.57 2.97 11.60
N ILE A 43 -11.51 2.07 11.35
CA ILE A 43 -11.28 0.61 11.50
C ILE A 43 -10.18 0.13 10.55
N ARG A 44 -10.21 0.55 9.29
CA ARG A 44 -9.18 0.20 8.30
C ARG A 44 -7.80 0.72 8.70
N LEU A 45 -7.72 1.93 9.27
CA LEU A 45 -6.47 2.49 9.75
C LEU A 45 -5.96 1.71 10.97
N ALA A 46 -6.81 1.42 11.96
CA ALA A 46 -6.42 0.61 13.11
C ALA A 46 -5.98 -0.80 12.70
N ALA A 47 -6.67 -1.44 11.78
CA ALA A 47 -6.28 -2.74 11.26
C ALA A 47 -4.95 -2.70 10.47
N LYS A 48 -4.61 -1.55 9.88
CA LYS A 48 -3.29 -1.34 9.26
C LYS A 48 -2.19 -1.20 10.32
N GLU A 49 -2.44 -0.43 11.38
CA GLU A 49 -1.50 -0.29 12.51
C GLU A 49 -1.30 -1.61 13.27
N LEU A 50 -2.36 -2.41 13.40
CA LEU A 50 -2.32 -3.76 13.97
C LEU A 50 -1.71 -4.82 13.03
N GLY A 51 -1.31 -4.45 11.81
CA GLY A 51 -0.73 -5.40 10.84
C GLY A 51 -1.71 -6.44 10.28
N LEU A 52 -3.01 -6.30 10.54
CA LEU A 52 -4.08 -7.18 10.03
C LEU A 52 -4.31 -6.99 8.53
N CYS A 53 -3.91 -5.84 8.00
CA CYS A 53 -3.85 -5.64 6.55
C CYS A 53 -2.69 -6.46 5.97
N LYS A 54 -2.99 -7.70 5.56
CA LYS A 54 -2.09 -8.49 4.71
C LYS A 54 -1.92 -7.76 3.38
N VAL A 55 -0.91 -6.90 3.31
CA VAL A 55 -0.40 -6.45 2.01
C VAL A 55 0.28 -7.68 1.42
N HIS A 56 -0.45 -8.42 0.58
CA HIS A 56 0.16 -9.40 -0.32
C HIS A 56 1.00 -8.63 -1.34
N ALA A 57 2.14 -8.11 -0.89
CA ALA A 57 3.16 -7.58 -1.76
C ALA A 57 3.77 -8.78 -2.47
N VAL A 58 3.23 -9.10 -3.65
CA VAL A 58 3.84 -10.10 -4.53
C VAL A 58 5.31 -9.70 -4.69
N PRO A 59 6.26 -10.57 -4.33
CA PRO A 59 7.67 -10.27 -4.44
C PRO A 59 8.00 -9.92 -5.90
N TRP A 60 8.91 -8.98 -6.10
CA TRP A 60 9.36 -8.62 -7.45
C TRP A 60 10.35 -9.66 -7.94
N THR A 61 10.04 -10.25 -9.07
CA THR A 61 10.94 -11.18 -9.78
C THR A 61 12.13 -10.42 -10.35
N GLU A 62 13.20 -11.13 -10.71
CA GLU A 62 14.41 -10.47 -11.22
C GLU A 62 14.17 -9.89 -12.62
N GLU A 63 13.35 -10.56 -13.41
CA GLU A 63 12.91 -10.14 -14.75
C GLU A 63 12.12 -8.83 -14.67
N GLU A 64 11.17 -8.73 -13.73
CA GLU A 64 10.41 -7.48 -13.53
C GLU A 64 11.31 -6.32 -13.08
N LYS A 65 12.38 -6.59 -12.31
CA LYS A 65 13.34 -5.55 -11.91
C LYS A 65 14.23 -5.12 -13.08
N GLU A 66 14.62 -6.04 -13.96
CA GLU A 66 15.40 -5.73 -15.14
C GLU A 66 14.60 -4.85 -16.12
N VAL A 67 13.32 -5.17 -16.34
CA VAL A 67 12.42 -4.33 -17.13
C VAL A 67 12.35 -2.90 -16.57
N ILE A 68 12.20 -2.76 -15.25
CA ILE A 68 12.25 -1.43 -14.60
C ILE A 68 13.62 -0.79 -14.78
N ARG A 69 14.73 -1.53 -14.61
CA ARG A 69 16.07 -0.96 -14.71
C ARG A 69 16.39 -0.43 -16.11
N THR A 70 16.03 -1.16 -17.14
CA THR A 70 16.33 -0.82 -18.54
C THR A 70 15.44 0.33 -19.01
N HIS A 71 14.12 0.15 -18.94
CA HIS A 71 13.17 1.09 -19.53
C HIS A 71 12.97 2.37 -18.71
N TYR A 72 13.19 2.32 -17.39
CA TYR A 72 13.10 3.52 -16.53
C TYR A 72 14.40 4.36 -16.59
N ALA A 73 15.56 3.75 -16.85
CA ALA A 73 16.82 4.46 -17.06
C ALA A 73 16.88 5.17 -18.43
N ASP A 74 16.28 4.56 -19.46
CA ASP A 74 16.20 5.15 -20.81
C ASP A 74 15.18 6.29 -20.94
N GLY A 75 14.32 6.49 -19.91
CA GLY A 75 13.34 7.57 -19.90
C GLY A 75 12.06 7.27 -20.66
N GLU A 76 11.82 6.01 -21.06
CA GLU A 76 10.59 5.57 -21.74
C GLU A 76 9.34 5.69 -20.84
N GLY A 77 9.55 5.90 -19.55
CA GLY A 77 8.53 6.34 -18.62
C GLY A 77 7.67 5.19 -18.08
N ILE A 78 7.03 5.47 -16.95
CA ILE A 78 6.24 4.51 -16.19
C ILE A 78 5.05 3.90 -16.95
N THR A 79 4.59 4.58 -18.00
CA THR A 79 3.50 4.12 -18.86
C THR A 79 3.92 2.93 -19.70
N PHE A 80 5.12 2.96 -20.27
CA PHE A 80 5.66 1.87 -21.09
C PHE A 80 5.97 0.63 -20.24
N VAL A 81 6.63 0.83 -19.08
CA VAL A 81 6.89 -0.24 -18.12
C VAL A 81 5.60 -0.91 -17.63
N GLY A 82 4.53 -0.12 -17.45
CA GLY A 82 3.22 -0.64 -17.08
C GLY A 82 2.56 -1.51 -18.16
N GLN A 83 2.91 -1.33 -19.44
CA GLN A 83 2.45 -2.22 -20.52
C GLN A 83 3.20 -3.55 -20.52
N LEU A 84 4.49 -3.53 -20.19
CA LEU A 84 5.33 -4.74 -20.09
C LEU A 84 4.99 -5.58 -18.85
N LEU A 85 4.43 -4.97 -17.81
CA LEU A 85 4.09 -5.60 -16.54
C LEU A 85 2.57 -5.57 -16.27
N PRO A 86 1.74 -6.37 -16.97
CA PRO A 86 0.28 -6.33 -16.84
C PRO A 86 -0.24 -6.70 -15.45
N GLY A 87 0.59 -7.29 -14.58
CA GLY A 87 0.27 -7.60 -13.18
C GLY A 87 0.66 -6.52 -12.17
N ARG A 88 1.31 -5.43 -12.60
CA ARG A 88 1.83 -4.39 -11.70
C ARG A 88 1.17 -3.05 -11.99
N THR A 89 0.72 -2.38 -10.94
CA THR A 89 0.16 -1.03 -11.06
C THR A 89 1.27 0.01 -11.22
N ARG A 90 0.96 1.15 -11.86
CA ARG A 90 1.87 2.30 -11.94
C ARG A 90 2.40 2.71 -10.55
N LYS A 91 1.55 2.71 -9.51
CA LYS A 91 1.96 3.02 -8.14
C LYS A 91 3.03 2.07 -7.61
N THR A 92 2.87 0.76 -7.84
CA THR A 92 3.84 -0.26 -7.40
C THR A 92 5.14 -0.20 -8.19
N ILE A 93 5.08 0.10 -9.49
CA ILE A 93 6.26 0.30 -10.35
C ILE A 93 7.04 1.53 -9.89
N PHE A 94 6.37 2.65 -9.63
CA PHE A 94 7.00 3.87 -9.10
C PHE A 94 7.68 3.63 -7.76
N ALA A 95 6.99 2.95 -6.84
CA ALA A 95 7.53 2.63 -5.52
C ALA A 95 8.79 1.77 -5.62
N MET A 96 8.83 0.83 -6.57
CA MET A 96 10.03 0.06 -6.86
C MET A 96 11.14 0.89 -7.49
N ALA A 97 10.84 1.65 -8.54
CA ALA A 97 11.82 2.51 -9.20
C ALA A 97 12.49 3.47 -8.20
N LYS A 98 11.71 4.05 -7.27
CA LYS A 98 12.23 4.87 -6.17
C LYS A 98 13.12 4.09 -5.20
N LYS A 99 12.72 2.87 -4.83
CA LYS A 99 13.49 2.00 -3.91
C LYS A 99 14.84 1.54 -4.50
N TRP A 100 14.90 1.35 -5.82
CA TRP A 100 16.11 0.93 -6.52
C TRP A 100 16.98 2.10 -7.01
N GLY A 101 16.35 3.24 -7.33
CA GLY A 101 17.07 4.47 -7.66
C GLY A 101 17.98 4.97 -6.53
N SER A 102 17.69 4.62 -5.27
CA SER A 102 18.58 4.91 -4.14
C SER A 102 19.74 3.93 -3.96
N LYS A 103 19.75 2.79 -4.70
CA LYS A 103 20.78 1.74 -4.59
C LYS A 103 21.73 1.68 -5.79
N VAL A 104 21.37 2.27 -6.93
CA VAL A 104 22.25 2.33 -8.11
C VAL A 104 23.19 3.54 -7.99
N SER A 105 24.25 3.38 -7.19
CA SER A 105 25.41 4.27 -7.20
C SER A 105 26.73 3.54 -7.52
N GLU A 106 26.69 2.23 -7.83
CA GLU A 106 27.91 1.42 -8.02
C GLU A 106 28.13 0.92 -9.46
N THR A 107 27.27 1.24 -10.42
CA THR A 107 27.53 0.89 -11.84
C THR A 107 27.07 2.01 -12.78
N GLY A 108 27.92 3.02 -12.93
CA GLY A 108 28.24 3.71 -14.19
C GLY A 108 27.16 4.29 -15.12
N ARG A 109 25.85 4.20 -14.82
CA ARG A 109 24.78 4.79 -15.63
C ARG A 109 23.89 5.62 -14.73
N LYS A 110 24.09 6.95 -14.72
CA LYS A 110 23.20 7.90 -14.05
C LYS A 110 21.80 7.72 -14.61
N MET A 111 20.85 7.31 -13.75
CA MET A 111 19.44 7.34 -14.08
C MET A 111 19.06 8.81 -14.29
N LYS A 112 18.62 9.16 -15.51
CA LYS A 112 18.23 10.54 -15.82
C LYS A 112 16.99 10.87 -14.98
N SER A 113 17.12 11.87 -14.12
CA SER A 113 16.05 12.34 -13.28
C SER A 113 15.02 13.05 -14.15
N VAL A 114 13.95 12.36 -14.49
CA VAL A 114 12.75 12.98 -15.07
C VAL A 114 11.83 13.30 -13.89
N PHE A 115 12.01 14.51 -13.35
CA PHE A 115 11.03 15.14 -12.45
C PHE A 115 9.92 15.76 -13.28
#